data_AF-A0A7Y2YHA6-F1
#
_entry.id   AF-A0A7Y2YHA6-F1
#
_cell.length_a   1.000
_cell.length_b   1.000
_cell.length_c   1.000
_cell.angle_alpha   90.00
_cell.angle_beta   90.00
_cell.angle_gamma   90.00
#
_symmetry.space_group_name_H-M   'P 1'
#
loop_
_entity.id
_entity.type
_entity.pdbx_description
1 polymer ?
#
loop_
_entity_poly.entity_id
_entity_poly.type
_entity_poly.pdbx_seq_one_letter_code
_entity_poly.pdbx_strand_id
1 'polypeptide(L)'
;FLEERKANDFRAIEKKSEQETKKKTESKSPNQYHDQKKLKGLKNKLSQVESKISSLEKEISEIDHELIMNYDQTIAQPNFFDKYQKKKKQLESLMQQWEDLTLQLEK
;
A
#
# COMPACT_ATOMS: atom_id res chain seq x y z
N PHE A 1 3.98 -13.43 38.09
CA PHE A 1 2.64 -12.80 38.23
C PHE A 1 2.14 -12.08 36.97
N LEU A 2 2.45 -12.58 35.76
CA LEU A 2 1.92 -11.99 34.51
C LEU A 2 1.30 -13.01 33.53
N GLU A 3 1.14 -14.27 33.95
CA GLU A 3 0.63 -15.36 33.10
C GLU A 3 -0.81 -15.77 33.42
N GLU A 4 -1.27 -15.60 34.66
CA GLU A 4 -2.65 -15.97 35.06
C GLU A 4 -3.76 -15.08 34.48
N ARG A 5 -3.43 -13.87 34.01
CA ARG A 5 -4.44 -13.00 33.35
C ARG A 5 -4.74 -13.41 31.91
N LYS A 6 -3.78 -13.97 31.19
CA LYS A 6 -3.98 -14.33 29.77
C LYS A 6 -4.92 -15.53 29.62
N ALA A 7 -4.86 -16.50 30.53
CA ALA A 7 -5.70 -17.70 30.46
C ALA A 7 -7.19 -17.44 30.76
N ASN A 8 -7.49 -16.45 31.60
CA ASN A 8 -8.88 -16.07 31.90
C ASN A 8 -9.58 -15.35 30.74
N ASP A 9 -8.83 -14.59 29.92
CA ASP A 9 -9.37 -13.97 28.71
C ASP A 9 -9.79 -15.02 27.67
N PHE A 10 -9.00 -16.07 27.46
CA PHE A 10 -9.34 -17.13 26.50
C PHE A 10 -10.61 -17.90 26.88
N ARG A 11 -10.83 -18.17 28.18
CA ARG A 11 -12.02 -18.87 28.67
C ARG A 11 -13.29 -18.03 28.64
N ALA A 12 -13.16 -16.71 28.80
CA ALA A 12 -14.28 -15.78 28.69
C ALA A 12 -14.75 -15.59 27.23
N ILE A 13 -13.83 -15.66 26.27
CA ILE A 13 -14.13 -15.56 24.83
C ILE A 13 -14.97 -16.76 24.35
N GLU A 14 -14.67 -17.97 24.84
CA GLU A 14 -15.39 -19.18 24.44
C GLU A 14 -16.85 -19.18 24.93
N LYS A 15 -17.11 -18.84 26.20
CA LYS A 15 -18.47 -18.77 26.75
C LYS A 15 -19.33 -17.63 26.18
N LYS A 16 -18.72 -16.52 25.75
CA LYS A 16 -19.47 -15.39 25.16
C LYS A 16 -19.95 -15.67 23.73
N SER A 17 -19.32 -16.63 23.05
CA SER A 17 -19.70 -17.04 21.69
C SER A 17 -21.02 -17.83 21.64
N GLU A 18 -21.44 -18.43 22.75
CA GLU A 18 -22.56 -19.37 22.77
C GLU A 18 -23.92 -18.74 23.14
N GLN A 19 -23.95 -17.49 23.63
CA GLN A 19 -25.18 -16.90 24.17
C GLN A 19 -25.65 -15.58 23.55
N GLU A 20 -24.90 -14.95 22.65
CA GLU A 20 -25.37 -13.70 22.04
C GLU A 20 -25.81 -13.87 20.58
N THR A 21 -27.12 -14.07 20.46
CA THR A 21 -27.98 -13.45 19.46
C THR A 21 -28.15 -14.18 18.12
N LYS A 22 -29.30 -14.85 18.04
CA LYS A 22 -30.25 -14.76 16.93
C LYS A 22 -30.37 -13.30 16.44
N LYS A 23 -29.46 -12.85 15.58
CA LYS A 23 -29.69 -11.74 14.66
C LYS A 23 -29.71 -12.35 13.27
N LYS A 24 -30.81 -12.07 12.56
CA LYS A 24 -31.05 -12.43 11.17
C LYS A 24 -29.73 -12.48 10.41
N THR A 25 -29.36 -13.67 9.94
CA THR A 25 -28.43 -13.79 8.83
C THR A 25 -29.08 -13.06 7.66
N GLU A 26 -28.83 -11.76 7.55
CA GLU A 26 -28.77 -11.13 6.25
C GLU A 26 -27.70 -11.92 5.50
N SER A 27 -28.17 -12.88 4.72
CA SER A 27 -27.35 -13.59 3.75
C SER A 27 -26.69 -12.50 2.92
N LYS A 28 -25.42 -12.23 3.21
CA LYS A 28 -24.60 -11.31 2.40
C LYS A 28 -24.78 -11.77 0.98
N SER A 29 -25.49 -10.98 0.20
CA SER A 29 -25.85 -11.34 -1.15
C SER A 29 -24.55 -11.57 -1.94
N PRO A 30 -24.51 -12.51 -2.89
CA PRO A 30 -23.29 -12.80 -3.65
C PRO A 30 -22.66 -11.54 -4.29
N ASN A 31 -23.45 -10.51 -4.59
CA ASN A 31 -22.97 -9.19 -5.02
C ASN A 31 -22.09 -8.49 -3.96
N GLN A 32 -22.48 -8.50 -2.69
CA GLN A 32 -21.74 -7.81 -1.62
C GLN A 32 -20.34 -8.39 -1.38
N TYR A 33 -20.14 -9.68 -1.66
CA TYR A 33 -18.82 -10.33 -1.60
C TYR A 33 -17.93 -9.95 -2.79
N HIS A 34 -18.54 -9.91 -3.98
CA HIS A 34 -17.85 -9.52 -5.21
C HIS A 34 -17.36 -8.07 -5.15
N ASP A 35 -18.19 -7.17 -4.60
CA ASP A 35 -17.86 -5.75 -4.46
C ASP A 35 -16.77 -5.51 -3.39
N GLN A 36 -16.80 -6.24 -2.28
CA GLN A 36 -15.70 -6.22 -1.28
C GLN A 36 -14.37 -6.72 -1.86
N LYS A 37 -14.39 -7.75 -2.70
CA LYS A 37 -13.17 -8.27 -3.33
C LYS A 37 -12.57 -7.27 -4.32
N LYS A 38 -13.43 -6.58 -5.10
CA LYS A 38 -13.00 -5.49 -6.00
C LYS A 38 -12.37 -4.34 -5.25
N LEU A 39 -13.00 -3.85 -4.18
CA LEU A 39 -12.47 -2.78 -3.33
C LEU A 39 -11.13 -3.16 -2.71
N LYS A 40 -11.00 -4.38 -2.17
CA LYS A 40 -9.72 -4.86 -1.61
C LYS A 40 -8.64 -4.93 -2.69
N GLY A 41 -8.99 -5.38 -3.90
CA GLY A 41 -8.07 -5.40 -5.03
C GLY A 41 -7.57 -4.00 -5.42
N LEU A 42 -8.47 -3.02 -5.50
CA LEU A 42 -8.11 -1.63 -5.81
C LEU A 42 -7.22 -1.01 -4.73
N LYS A 43 -7.55 -1.17 -3.45
CA LYS A 43 -6.73 -0.69 -2.33
C LYS A 43 -5.33 -1.34 -2.31
N ASN A 44 -5.25 -2.63 -2.59
CA ASN A 44 -3.96 -3.32 -2.68
C ASN A 44 -3.11 -2.76 -3.84
N LYS A 45 -3.72 -2.49 -4.99
CA LYS A 45 -3.02 -1.87 -6.13
C LYS A 45 -2.54 -0.46 -5.79
N LEU A 46 -3.39 0.34 -5.15
CA LEU A 46 -3.04 1.69 -4.70
C LEU A 46 -1.82 1.66 -3.76
N SER A 47 -1.85 0.81 -2.73
CA SER A 47 -0.73 0.64 -1.80
C SER A 47 0.56 0.18 -2.49
N GLN A 48 0.47 -0.68 -3.50
CA GLN A 48 1.64 -1.08 -4.30
C GLN A 48 2.20 0.08 -5.12
N VAL A 49 1.33 0.92 -5.71
CA VAL A 49 1.75 2.10 -6.47
C VAL A 49 2.41 3.12 -5.54
N GLU A 50 1.84 3.40 -4.38
CA GLU A 50 2.41 4.28 -3.35
C GLU A 50 3.80 3.82 -2.90
N SER A 51 3.95 2.52 -2.62
CA SER A 51 5.26 1.96 -2.25
C SER A 51 6.30 2.13 -3.35
N LYS A 52 5.91 1.98 -4.62
CA LYS A 52 6.80 2.19 -5.76
C LYS A 52 7.17 3.67 -5.94
N ILE A 53 6.20 4.57 -5.77
CA ILE A 53 6.43 6.03 -5.79
C ILE A 53 7.46 6.39 -4.73
N SER A 54 7.23 6.01 -3.47
CA SER A 54 8.15 6.32 -2.36
C SER A 54 9.56 5.77 -2.58
N SER A 55 9.67 4.56 -3.15
CA SER A 55 10.99 3.98 -3.48
C SER A 55 11.70 4.79 -4.57
N LEU A 56 10.99 5.17 -5.63
CA LEU A 56 11.55 5.98 -6.73
C LEU A 56 11.93 7.39 -6.29
N GLU A 57 11.13 8.03 -5.44
CA GLU A 57 11.44 9.34 -4.87
C GLU A 57 12.72 9.29 -4.04
N LYS A 58 12.89 8.24 -3.24
CA LYS A 58 14.11 8.02 -2.48
C LYS A 58 15.32 7.84 -3.40
N GLU A 59 15.21 7.01 -4.42
CA GLU A 59 16.28 6.81 -5.40
C GLU A 59 16.65 8.10 -6.14
N ILE A 60 15.66 8.91 -6.54
CA ILE A 60 15.90 10.21 -7.19
C ILE A 60 16.60 11.16 -6.22
N SER A 61 16.17 11.21 -4.95
CA SER A 61 16.78 12.03 -3.91
C SER A 61 18.23 11.62 -3.62
N GLU A 62 18.52 10.32 -3.59
CA GLU A 62 19.90 9.81 -3.46
C GLU A 62 20.77 10.24 -4.64
N ILE A 63 20.25 10.14 -5.87
CA ILE A 63 20.95 10.62 -7.07
C ILE A 63 21.17 12.14 -7.03
N ASP A 64 20.19 12.90 -6.56
CA ASP A 64 20.30 14.36 -6.42
C ASP A 64 21.37 14.73 -5.37
N HIS A 65 21.46 13.97 -4.28
CA HIS A 65 22.50 14.14 -3.28
C HIS A 65 23.89 13.78 -3.82
N GLU A 66 24.02 12.72 -4.60
CA GLU A 66 25.26 12.35 -5.30
C GLU A 66 25.67 13.40 -6.34
N LEU A 67 24.71 14.03 -7.02
CA LEU A 67 24.95 15.15 -7.94
C LEU A 67 25.53 16.36 -7.20
N ILE A 68 25.06 16.66 -5.98
CA ILE A 68 25.56 17.77 -5.16
C ILE A 68 26.96 17.46 -4.63
N MET A 69 27.19 16.24 -4.15
CA MET A 69 28.44 15.87 -3.49
C MET A 69 29.56 15.55 -4.49
N ASN A 70 29.25 14.87 -5.59
CA ASN A 70 30.22 14.30 -6.52
C ASN A 70 29.86 14.58 -7.98
N TYR A 71 29.50 15.83 -8.30
CA TYR A 71 28.99 16.24 -9.62
C TYR A 71 29.76 15.65 -10.81
N ASP A 72 31.07 15.87 -10.88
CA ASP A 72 31.92 15.43 -12.01
C ASP A 72 31.93 13.91 -12.20
N GLN A 73 31.92 13.14 -11.10
CA GLN A 73 31.90 11.68 -11.16
C GLN A 73 30.52 11.15 -11.58
N THR A 74 29.47 11.79 -11.09
CA THR A 74 28.08 11.41 -11.33
C THR A 74 27.68 11.67 -12.79
N ILE A 75 28.06 12.81 -13.37
CA ILE A 75 27.79 13.13 -14.78
C ILE A 75 28.66 12.32 -15.76
N ALA A 76 29.86 11.88 -15.33
CA ALA A 76 30.75 11.07 -16.14
C ALA A 76 30.24 9.63 -16.33
N GLN A 77 29.23 9.21 -15.55
CA GLN A 77 28.60 7.90 -15.73
C GLN A 77 27.88 7.83 -17.09
N PRO A 78 28.07 6.75 -17.86
CA PRO A 78 27.43 6.61 -19.16
C PRO A 78 25.92 6.52 -19.02
N ASN A 79 25.20 7.28 -19.87
CA ASN A 79 23.74 7.36 -19.89
C ASN A 79 23.12 7.80 -18.55
N PHE A 80 23.85 8.57 -17.74
CA PHE A 80 23.36 9.05 -16.45
C PHE A 80 22.04 9.82 -16.59
N PHE A 81 22.05 10.86 -17.42
CA PHE A 81 20.88 11.72 -17.63
C PHE A 81 19.68 10.94 -18.18
N ASP A 82 19.91 9.98 -19.09
CA ASP A 82 18.83 9.14 -19.63
C ASP A 82 18.20 8.27 -18.55
N LYS A 83 19.03 7.65 -17.68
CA LYS A 83 18.54 6.85 -16.55
C LYS A 83 17.77 7.72 -15.55
N TYR A 84 18.30 8.89 -15.23
CA TYR A 84 17.67 9.84 -14.31
C TYR A 84 16.34 10.39 -14.85
N GLN A 85 16.31 10.80 -16.12
CA GLN A 85 15.08 11.24 -16.80
C GLN A 85 14.06 10.10 -16.91
N LYS A 86 14.51 8.87 -17.16
CA LYS A 86 13.63 7.69 -17.16
C LYS A 86 12.99 7.47 -15.79
N LYS A 87 13.74 7.60 -14.69
CA LYS A 87 13.19 7.51 -13.33
C LYS A 87 12.13 8.59 -13.08
N LYS A 88 12.38 9.83 -13.50
CA LYS A 88 11.39 10.92 -13.42
C LYS A 88 10.11 10.62 -14.21
N LYS A 89 10.24 10.14 -15.45
CA LYS A 89 9.08 9.72 -16.26
C LYS A 89 8.32 8.54 -15.63
N GLN A 90 9.04 7.60 -15.02
CA GLN A 90 8.42 6.50 -14.30
C GLN A 90 7.63 6.98 -13.07
N LEU A 91 8.18 7.94 -12.32
CA LEU A 91 7.50 8.57 -11.21
C LEU A 91 6.22 9.27 -11.68
N GLU A 92 6.29 10.08 -12.73
CA GLU A 92 5.12 10.76 -13.33
C GLU A 92 4.04 9.76 -13.75
N SER A 93 4.42 8.68 -14.44
CA SER A 93 3.48 7.62 -14.84
C SER A 93 2.83 6.92 -13.66
N LEU A 94 3.57 6.69 -12.57
CA LEU A 94 3.00 6.10 -11.36
C LEU A 94 2.06 7.06 -10.63
N MET A 95 2.35 8.36 -10.62
CA MET A 95 1.46 9.39 -10.08
C MET A 95 0.15 9.45 -10.84
N GLN A 96 0.17 9.40 -12.18
CA GLN A 96 -1.03 9.29 -13.00
C GLN A 96 -1.82 8.01 -12.69
N GLN A 97 -1.13 6.87 -12.56
CA GLN A 97 -1.80 5.62 -12.17
C GLN A 97 -2.43 5.70 -10.78
N TRP A 98 -1.77 6.38 -9.84
CA TRP A 98 -2.31 6.58 -8.49
C TRP A 98 -3.57 7.45 -8.52
N GLU A 99 -3.58 8.52 -9.31
CA GLU A 99 -4.74 9.39 -9.53
C GLU A 99 -5.91 8.61 -10.13
N ASP A 100 -5.67 7.86 -11.21
CA ASP A 100 -6.68 7.03 -11.85
C ASP A 100 -7.27 5.97 -10.92
N LEU A 101 -6.43 5.35 -10.06
CA LEU A 101 -6.87 4.38 -9.06
C LEU A 101 -7.69 5.01 -7.95
N THR A 102 -7.33 6.22 -7.53
CA THR A 102 -8.06 6.98 -6.52
C THR A 102 -9.43 7.40 -7.06
N LEU A 103 -9.49 7.90 -8.29
CA LEU A 103 -10.73 8.28 -8.95
C LEU A 103 -11.66 7.07 -9.19
N GLN A 104 -11.10 5.87 -9.40
CA GLN A 104 -11.86 4.62 -9.45
C GLN A 104 -12.39 4.15 -8.09
N LEU A 105 -11.76 4.54 -6.99
CA LEU A 105 -12.21 4.23 -5.63
C LEU A 105 -13.31 5.19 -5.14
N GLU A 106 -13.33 6.42 -5.65
CA GLU A 106 -14.35 7.43 -5.33
C GLU A 106 -15.65 7.27 -6.13
N LYS A 107 -15.61 6.58 -7.28
CA LYS A 107 -16.78 6.23 -8.09
C LYS A 107 -17.55 5.03 -7.52
#